data_AF-A0A354F6X5-F1
#
_entry.id   AF-A0A354F6X5-F1
#
_cell.length_a   1.000
_cell.length_b   1.000
_cell.length_c   1.000
_cell.angle_alpha   90.00
_cell.angle_beta   90.00
_cell.angle_gamma   90.00
#
_symmetry.space_group_name_H-M   'P 1'
#
loop_
_entity.id
_entity.type
_entity.pdbx_description
1 polymer ?
#
loop_
_entity_poly.entity_id
_entity_poly.type
_entity_poly.pdbx_seq_one_letter_code
_entity_poly.pdbx_strand_id
1 'polypeptide(L)' 'MIKENHIALTSGVGVATNIVRDKSPHTIKVEVEVKNLEEVREAAEGGADIIMLDNMDIPMMREAV' A
#
# COMPACT_ATOMS: atom_id res chain seq x y z
N MET A 1 8.51 -3.01 3.60
CA MET A 1 8.00 -2.86 2.23
C MET A 1 7.16 -4.08 1.88
N ILE A 2 5.89 -3.84 1.59
CA ILE A 2 4.90 -4.80 1.11
C ILE A 2 4.90 -4.69 -0.43
N LYS A 3 5.06 -5.83 -1.09
CA LYS A 3 5.09 -5.95 -2.56
C LYS A 3 3.94 -6.84 -3.04
N GLU A 4 3.73 -6.92 -4.36
CA GLU A 4 2.66 -7.74 -4.96
C GLU A 4 2.64 -9.19 -4.43
N ASN A 5 3.82 -9.79 -4.23
CA ASN A 5 3.94 -11.18 -3.80
C ASN A 5 3.48 -11.39 -2.36
N HIS A 6 3.53 -10.35 -1.52
CA HIS A 6 2.98 -10.36 -0.17
C HIS A 6 1.47 -10.16 -0.21
N ILE A 7 0.99 -9.22 -1.05
CA ILE A 7 -0.44 -8.94 -1.23
C ILE A 7 -1.15 -10.20 -1.75
N ALA A 8 -0.54 -10.95 -2.67
CA ALA A 8 -1.06 -12.20 -3.21
C ALA A 8 -1.28 -13.31 -2.16
N LEU A 9 -0.66 -13.21 -0.98
CA LEU A 9 -0.87 -14.14 0.15
C LEU A 9 -2.02 -13.68 1.07
N THR A 10 -2.68 -12.57 0.73
CA THR A 10 -3.73 -11.93 1.52
C THR A 10 -4.96 -11.65 0.64
N SER A 11 -5.98 -11.05 1.22
CA SER A 11 -7.22 -10.68 0.52
C SER A 11 -7.19 -9.27 -0.10
N GLY A 12 -6.02 -8.64 -0.24
CA GLY A 12 -5.88 -7.31 -0.86
C GLY A 12 -4.89 -6.40 -0.14
N VAL A 13 -4.67 -5.21 -0.69
CA VAL A 13 -3.68 -4.24 -0.20
C VAL A 13 -4.05 -3.73 1.18
N GLY A 14 -5.32 -3.42 1.42
CA GLY A 14 -5.79 -2.95 2.72
C GLY A 14 -5.56 -3.96 3.84
N VAL A 15 -5.84 -5.24 3.58
CA VAL A 15 -5.63 -6.33 4.56
C VAL A 15 -4.15 -6.56 4.81
N ALA A 16 -3.32 -6.59 3.77
CA ALA A 16 -1.87 -6.72 3.90
C ALA A 16 -1.27 -5.57 4.74
N THR A 17 -1.69 -4.34 4.45
CA THR A 17 -1.20 -3.14 5.12
C THR A 17 -1.60 -3.15 6.60
N ASN A 18 -2.86 -3.44 6.92
CA ASN A 18 -3.33 -3.54 8.31
C ASN A 18 -2.56 -4.60 9.11
N ILE A 19 -2.40 -5.81 8.56
CA ILE A 19 -1.67 -6.90 9.23
C ILE A 19 -0.23 -6.48 9.54
N VAL A 20 0.45 -5.85 8.58
CA VAL A 20 1.83 -5.40 8.77
C VAL A 20 1.88 -4.24 9.76
N ARG A 21 0.94 -3.30 9.70
CA ARG A 21 0.89 -2.16 10.60
C ARG A 21 0.68 -2.59 12.05
N ASP A 22 -0.21 -3.54 12.30
CA ASP A 22 -0.51 -4.08 13.64
C ASP A 22 0.67 -4.84 14.24
N LYS A 23 1.42 -5.57 13.41
CA LYS A 23 2.56 -6.39 13.85
C LYS A 23 3.88 -5.63 13.91
N SER A 24 3.98 -4.49 13.23
CA SER A 24 5.22 -3.71 13.15
C SER A 24 5.30 -2.69 14.29
N PRO A 25 6.45 -2.60 14.98
CA PRO A 25 6.70 -1.53 15.93
C PRO A 25 6.50 -0.16 15.27
N HIS A 26 5.96 0.80 16.02
CA HIS A 26 5.78 2.20 15.57
C HIS A 26 7.06 2.91 15.08
N THR A 27 8.24 2.35 15.34
CA THR A 27 9.54 2.87 14.87
C THR A 27 9.87 2.45 13.44
N ILE A 28 9.16 1.47 12.87
CA ILE A 28 9.37 0.99 11.51
C ILE A 28 8.28 1.56 10.60
N LYS A 29 8.70 2.13 9.47
CA LYS A 29 7.80 2.64 8.45
C LYS A 29 7.23 1.50 7.59
N VAL A 30 5.92 1.52 7.38
CA VAL A 30 5.22 0.60 6.49
C VAL A 30 5.11 1.23 5.10
N GLU A 31 5.84 0.65 4.16
CA GLU A 31 5.78 1.02 2.75
C GLU A 31 5.03 -0.05 1.96
N VAL A 32 4.15 0.34 1.04
CA VAL A 32 3.36 -0.57 0.19
C VAL A 32 3.40 -0.14 -1.27
N GLU A 33 3.54 -1.13 -2.15
CA GLU A 33 3.52 -0.97 -3.60
C GLU A 33 2.10 -1.15 -4.14
N VAL A 34 1.62 -0.18 -4.93
CA VAL A 34 0.27 -0.14 -5.48
C VAL A 34 0.30 0.17 -6.98
N LYS A 35 -0.69 -0.34 -7.71
CA LYS A 35 -0.74 -0.28 -9.18
C LYS A 35 -1.93 0.51 -9.72
N ASN A 36 -2.88 0.88 -8.86
CA ASN A 36 -4.08 1.60 -9.24
C ASN A 36 -4.60 2.45 -8.07
N LEU A 37 -5.58 3.32 -8.36
CA LEU A 37 -6.14 4.27 -7.38
C LEU A 37 -6.96 3.60 -6.27
N GLU A 38 -7.55 2.43 -6.52
CA GLU A 38 -8.26 1.67 -5.50
C GLU A 38 -7.28 1.16 -4.44
N GLU A 39 -6.16 0.58 -4.88
CA GLU A 39 -5.09 0.14 -3.99
C GLU A 39 -4.42 1.29 -3.22
N VAL A 40 -4.28 2.48 -3.84
CA VAL A 40 -3.82 3.69 -3.14
C VAL A 40 -4.75 4.01 -1.96
N ARG A 41 -6.06 3.96 -2.19
CA ARG A 41 -7.06 4.21 -1.15
C ARG A 41 -6.98 3.16 -0.04
N GLU A 42 -6.93 1.88 -0.41
CA GLU A 42 -6.82 0.79 0.56
C GLU A 42 -5.55 0.88 1.41
N ALA A 43 -4.42 1.22 0.80
CA ALA A 43 -3.15 1.44 1.48
C ALA A 43 -3.22 2.59 2.49
N ALA A 44 -3.81 3.71 2.08
CA ALA A 44 -3.99 4.88 2.93
C ALA A 44 -4.91 4.59 4.12
N GLU A 45 -6.06 3.95 3.86
CA GLU A 45 -7.01 3.52 4.91
C GLU A 45 -6.40 2.46 5.83
N GLY A 46 -5.53 1.60 5.30
CA GLY A 46 -4.78 0.57 6.06
C GLY A 46 -3.60 1.11 6.87
N GLY A 47 -3.33 2.41 6.84
CA GLY A 47 -2.31 3.06 7.66
C GLY A 47 -0.88 2.88 7.13
N ALA A 48 -0.69 2.75 5.82
CA ALA A 48 0.63 2.82 5.22
C ALA A 48 1.29 4.19 5.51
N ASP A 49 2.58 4.18 5.84
CA ASP A 49 3.37 5.40 5.97
C ASP A 49 3.85 5.93 4.61
N ILE A 50 4.11 5.02 3.67
CA ILE A 50 4.66 5.32 2.34
C ILE A 50 3.89 4.48 1.32
N ILE A 51 3.41 5.13 0.26
CA ILE A 51 2.72 4.48 -0.86
C ILE A 51 3.59 4.66 -2.11
N MET A 52 4.03 3.55 -2.68
CA MET A 52 4.82 3.52 -3.93
C MET A 52 3.87 3.26 -5.10
N LEU A 53 3.77 4.24 -5.99
CA LEU A 53 2.98 4.16 -7.22
C LEU A 53 3.79 3.41 -8.30
N ASP A 54 3.53 2.11 -8.46
CA ASP A 54 4.22 1.28 -9.45
C ASP A 54 3.53 1.32 -10.81
N ASN A 55 4.30 1.66 -11.85
CA ASN A 55 3.86 1.69 -13.25
C ASN A 55 2.57 2.48 -13.54
N MET A 56 2.21 3.46 -12.70
CA MET A 56 1.07 4.35 -12.92
C MET A 56 1.40 5.42 -13.97
N ASP A 57 0.44 5.76 -14.82
CA ASP A 57 0.60 6.85 -15.77
C ASP A 57 0.51 8.24 -15.09
N ILE A 58 0.92 9.29 -15.79
CA ILE A 58 0.94 10.65 -15.25
C ILE A 58 -0.47 11.11 -14.79
N PRO A 59 -1.56 10.88 -15.55
CA PRO A 59 -2.91 11.15 -15.08
C PRO A 59 -3.27 10.45 -13.76
N MET A 60 -3.01 9.15 -13.64
CA MET A 60 -3.31 8.37 -12.42
C MET A 60 -2.46 8.85 -11.24
N MET A 61 -1.17 9.12 -11.44
CA MET A 61 -0.32 9.65 -10.37
C MET A 61 -0.78 11.02 -9.85
N ARG A 62 -1.37 11.84 -10.72
CA ARG A 62 -1.96 13.14 -10.31
C ARG A 62 -3.23 12.98 -9.50
N GLU A 63 -4.02 11.94 -9.75
CA GLU A 63 -5.24 11.65 -8.99
C GLU A 63 -4.93 11.00 -7.63
N ALA A 64 -3.78 10.32 -7.52
CA ALA A 64 -3.35 9.64 -6.30
C ALA A 64 -2.84 10.56 -5.17
N VAL A 65 -2.65 11.87 -5.44
CA VAL A 65 -2.06 12.87 -4.51
C VAL A 65 -3.05 13.96 -4.14
#